data_AF-X1BXE6-F1
#
_entry.id   AF-X1BXE6-F1
#
_cell.length_a   1.000
_cell.length_b   1.000
_cell.length_c   1.000
_cell.angle_alpha   90.00
_cell.angle_beta   90.00
_cell.angle_gamma   90.00
#
_symmetry.space_group_name_H-M   'P 1'
#
loop_
_entity.id
_entity.type
_entity.pdbx_description
1 polymer ?
#
loop_
_entity_poly.entity_id
_entity_poly.type
_entity_poly.pdbx_seq_one_letter_code
_entity_poly.pdbx_strand_id
1 'polypeptide(L)'
;AFFERDILQQMLAECILKPIEIRHNGLVKIYKHAVLGWQYFSGIDISDGRYDWTAMPMMAHQTNEVVATFHAKIPADEAAYIIDEMGREYNNALLAPERNQPGLAVINKLKDLEYPNLYHQKPTQPGWWTSGGSNPTSRGAILHELRVPLAKREIVIYDPEIIREHMSFFQPKDNVPQAARGAHDDWVLAMAITWQMRKFVKSKFVSKTYKYRGF
;
A
#
# COMPACT_ATOMS: atom_id res chain seq x y z
N ALA A 1 -19.53 -0.63 -12.61
CA ALA A 1 -18.40 -0.21 -11.74
C ALA A 1 -17.51 -1.42 -11.53
N PHE A 2 -16.22 -1.23 -11.27
CA PHE A 2 -15.35 -2.38 -10.97
C PHE A 2 -15.51 -2.83 -9.52
N PHE A 3 -15.52 -1.90 -8.57
CA PHE A 3 -15.82 -2.17 -7.15
C PHE A 3 -17.32 -1.96 -6.84
N GLU A 4 -17.81 -2.60 -5.78
CA GLU A 4 -19.19 -2.53 -5.31
C GLU A 4 -19.52 -1.13 -4.75
N ARG A 5 -20.20 -0.30 -5.55
CA ARG A 5 -20.42 1.12 -5.23
C ARG A 5 -21.16 1.38 -3.91
N ASP A 6 -22.20 0.60 -3.61
CA ASP A 6 -22.98 0.80 -2.39
C ASP A 6 -22.13 0.58 -1.14
N ILE A 7 -21.22 -0.39 -1.19
CA ILE A 7 -20.27 -0.70 -0.12
C ILE A 7 -19.27 0.44 0.03
N LEU A 8 -18.71 0.95 -1.07
CA LEU A 8 -17.80 2.09 -1.03
C LEU A 8 -18.48 3.37 -0.52
N GLN A 9 -19.76 3.58 -0.84
CA GLN A 9 -20.52 4.72 -0.35
C GLN A 9 -20.75 4.63 1.17
N GLN A 10 -21.02 3.43 1.69
CA GLN A 10 -21.09 3.19 3.13
C GLN A 10 -19.73 3.42 3.80
N MET A 11 -18.63 2.90 3.23
CA MET A 11 -17.27 3.16 3.73
C MET A 11 -16.98 4.67 3.78
N LEU A 12 -17.32 5.41 2.73
CA LEU A 12 -17.11 6.86 2.66
C LEU A 12 -17.92 7.62 3.72
N ALA A 13 -19.16 7.21 3.97
CA ALA A 13 -20.01 7.81 5.00
C ALA A 13 -19.45 7.59 6.42
N GLU A 14 -18.68 6.52 6.62
CA GLU A 14 -18.05 6.18 7.90
C GLU A 14 -16.63 6.75 8.06
N CYS A 15 -16.08 7.44 7.04
CA CYS A 15 -14.82 8.17 7.14
C CYS A 15 -14.97 9.44 8.02
N ILE A 16 -15.29 9.24 9.29
CA ILE A 16 -15.42 10.29 10.30
C ILE A 16 -14.07 10.62 10.95
N LEU A 17 -13.11 9.68 10.89
CA LEU A 17 -11.80 9.85 11.48
C LEU A 17 -10.96 10.78 10.62
N LYS A 18 -10.66 11.97 11.16
CA LYS A 18 -9.71 12.90 10.54
C LYS A 18 -8.27 12.44 10.84
N PRO A 19 -7.30 12.80 9.99
CA PRO A 19 -5.89 12.62 10.33
C PRO A 19 -5.59 13.26 11.70
N ILE A 20 -4.95 12.50 12.58
CA ILE A 20 -4.46 12.99 13.87
C ILE A 20 -3.18 13.81 13.69
N GLU A 21 -2.46 13.59 12.60
CA GLU A 21 -1.27 14.34 12.23
C GLU A 21 -1.18 14.47 10.70
N ILE A 22 -0.69 15.62 10.25
CA ILE A 22 -0.44 15.92 8.84
C ILE A 22 0.99 16.44 8.74
N ARG A 23 1.84 15.78 7.93
CA ARG A 23 3.25 16.13 7.75
C ARG A 23 3.56 16.47 6.29
N HIS A 24 4.77 16.95 6.04
CA HIS A 24 5.28 17.29 4.70
C HIS A 24 4.30 18.13 3.88
N ASN A 25 3.78 19.23 4.45
CA ASN A 25 2.83 20.12 3.76
C ASN A 25 1.55 19.42 3.24
N GLY A 26 1.07 18.37 3.92
CA GLY A 26 -0.16 17.68 3.53
C GLY A 26 0.06 16.36 2.80
N LEU A 27 1.29 16.04 2.40
CA LEU A 27 1.60 14.83 1.63
C LEU A 27 1.46 13.55 2.47
N VAL A 28 1.66 13.65 3.78
CA VAL A 28 1.52 12.53 4.72
C VAL A 28 0.35 12.82 5.67
N LYS A 29 -0.58 11.88 5.76
CA LYS A 29 -1.68 11.90 6.72
C LYS A 29 -1.59 10.67 7.62
N ILE A 30 -1.56 10.88 8.93
CA ILE A 30 -1.53 9.81 9.93
C ILE A 30 -2.90 9.76 10.60
N TYR A 31 -3.51 8.58 10.63
CA TYR A 31 -4.81 8.34 11.27
C TYR A 31 -4.64 7.59 12.59
N LYS A 32 -3.63 6.71 12.68
CA LYS A 32 -3.22 6.03 13.91
C LYS A 32 -1.70 5.91 13.95
N HIS A 33 -1.11 6.19 15.11
CA HIS A 33 0.31 5.98 15.36
C HIS A 33 0.67 4.49 15.35
N ALA A 34 1.94 4.19 15.08
CA ALA A 34 2.46 2.84 15.18
C ALA A 34 2.32 2.31 16.62
N VAL A 35 1.90 1.05 16.74
CA VAL A 35 1.78 0.33 18.00
C VAL A 35 2.97 -0.62 18.10
N LEU A 36 3.70 -0.57 19.22
CA LEU A 36 4.85 -1.44 19.42
C LEU A 36 4.45 -2.92 19.33
N GLY A 37 5.24 -3.72 18.61
CA GLY A 37 4.97 -5.14 18.38
C GLY A 37 3.95 -5.44 17.28
N TRP A 38 3.26 -4.43 16.76
CA TRP A 38 2.42 -4.60 15.57
C TRP A 38 3.25 -4.63 14.30
N GLN A 39 2.63 -5.13 13.23
CA GLN A 39 3.29 -5.30 11.95
C GLN A 39 2.55 -4.50 10.91
N TYR A 40 3.32 -3.86 10.05
CA TYR A 40 2.79 -2.98 9.03
C TYR A 40 3.38 -3.35 7.68
N PHE A 41 2.64 -3.02 6.63
CA PHE A 41 3.07 -3.27 5.26
C PHE A 41 2.45 -2.25 4.31
N SER A 42 3.14 -2.04 3.20
CA SER A 42 2.69 -1.14 2.15
C SER A 42 3.23 -1.60 0.80
N GLY A 43 2.35 -1.62 -0.20
CA GLY A 43 2.68 -1.60 -1.60
C GLY A 43 2.62 -0.17 -2.09
N ILE A 44 3.62 0.25 -2.87
CA ILE A 44 3.75 1.65 -3.27
C ILE A 44 3.68 1.73 -4.79
N ASP A 45 2.70 2.46 -5.29
CA ASP A 45 2.68 2.88 -6.69
C ASP A 45 3.49 4.17 -6.84
N ILE A 46 4.48 4.17 -7.73
CA ILE A 46 5.51 5.22 -7.79
C ILE A 46 5.42 5.92 -9.12
N SER A 47 5.37 7.25 -9.06
CA SER A 47 5.44 8.14 -10.21
C SER A 47 6.80 8.85 -10.28
N ASP A 48 7.10 9.43 -11.45
CA ASP A 48 8.21 10.35 -11.64
C ASP A 48 7.92 11.78 -11.12
N GLY A 49 6.69 12.03 -10.66
CA GLY A 49 6.23 13.32 -10.14
C GLY A 49 5.86 14.35 -11.22
N ARG A 50 5.91 14.00 -12.51
CA ARG A 50 5.55 14.90 -13.61
C ARG A 50 4.08 14.83 -13.97
N TYR A 51 3.56 13.62 -14.10
CA TYR A 51 2.18 13.40 -14.56
C TYR A 51 1.30 12.80 -13.49
N ASP A 52 1.80 11.78 -12.79
CA ASP A 52 1.03 11.00 -11.81
C ASP A 52 1.54 11.21 -10.39
N TRP A 53 0.87 10.57 -9.43
CA TRP A 53 1.19 10.69 -8.01
C TRP A 53 1.81 9.40 -7.50
N THR A 54 2.79 9.53 -6.60
CA THR A 54 3.23 8.40 -5.79
C THR A 54 2.21 8.18 -4.70
N ALA A 55 1.70 6.95 -4.56
CA ALA A 55 0.68 6.56 -3.59
C ALA A 55 1.19 5.41 -2.70
N MET A 56 1.13 5.60 -1.38
CA MET A 56 1.59 4.67 -0.37
C MET A 56 0.58 4.59 0.79
N PRO A 57 -0.31 3.58 0.80
CA PRO A 57 -1.14 3.30 1.96
C PRO A 57 -0.36 2.43 2.96
N MET A 58 -0.26 2.85 4.21
CA MET A 58 0.34 2.06 5.29
C MET A 58 -0.74 1.24 5.99
N MET A 59 -0.67 -0.09 5.90
CA MET A 59 -1.69 -0.98 6.46
C MET A 59 -1.19 -1.70 7.71
N ALA A 60 -2.01 -1.74 8.76
CA ALA A 60 -1.78 -2.55 9.95
C ALA A 60 -2.22 -4.01 9.70
N HIS A 61 -1.32 -4.97 9.91
CA HIS A 61 -1.59 -6.38 9.68
C HIS A 61 -2.59 -7.01 10.64
N GLN A 62 -2.71 -6.47 11.85
CA GLN A 62 -3.61 -6.95 12.88
C GLN A 62 -5.07 -6.63 12.56
N THR A 63 -5.32 -5.46 11.95
CA THR A 63 -6.68 -4.91 11.80
C THR A 63 -7.09 -4.68 10.35
N ASN A 64 -6.16 -4.80 9.39
CA ASN A 64 -6.34 -4.41 7.98
C ASN A 64 -6.79 -2.94 7.80
N GLU A 65 -6.45 -2.09 8.77
CA GLU A 65 -6.72 -0.66 8.69
C GLU A 65 -5.58 0.04 7.93
N VAL A 66 -5.94 0.94 7.03
CA VAL A 66 -5.00 1.92 6.46
C VAL A 66 -4.77 3.02 7.50
N VAL A 67 -3.65 2.93 8.23
CA VAL A 67 -3.36 3.75 9.42
C VAL A 67 -2.61 5.05 9.10
N ALA A 68 -1.98 5.12 7.93
CA ALA A 68 -1.38 6.33 7.39
C ALA A 68 -1.36 6.27 5.85
N THR A 69 -1.26 7.44 5.22
CA THR A 69 -1.19 7.58 3.78
C THR A 69 -0.09 8.57 3.41
N PHE A 70 0.65 8.26 2.34
CA PHE A 70 1.52 9.19 1.65
C PHE A 70 1.08 9.30 0.20
N HIS A 71 0.85 10.53 -0.26
CA HIS A 71 0.39 10.83 -1.61
C HIS A 71 1.03 12.10 -2.10
N ALA A 72 1.89 11.99 -3.12
CA ALA A 72 2.69 13.12 -3.54
C ALA A 72 3.03 13.12 -5.03
N LYS A 73 3.02 14.33 -5.59
CA LYS A 73 3.52 14.62 -6.92
C LYS A 73 4.86 15.34 -6.80
N ILE A 74 5.89 14.56 -6.46
CA ILE A 74 7.27 15.01 -6.21
C ILE A 74 8.26 14.06 -6.88
N PRO A 75 9.52 14.47 -7.09
CA PRO A 75 10.56 13.59 -7.62
C PRO A 75 10.70 12.28 -6.84
N ALA A 76 10.97 11.18 -7.54
CA ALA A 76 11.01 9.84 -6.95
C ALA A 76 12.11 9.68 -5.87
N ASP A 77 13.23 10.38 -6.02
CA ASP A 77 14.31 10.42 -5.02
C ASP A 77 13.89 11.15 -3.73
N GLU A 78 13.15 12.24 -3.83
CA GLU A 78 12.55 12.93 -2.68
C GLU A 78 11.50 12.05 -2.00
N ALA A 79 10.62 11.40 -2.78
CA ALA A 79 9.62 10.47 -2.27
C ALA A 79 10.26 9.31 -1.49
N ALA A 80 11.42 8.82 -1.92
CA ALA A 80 12.11 7.71 -1.28
C ALA A 80 12.50 7.98 0.18
N TYR A 81 12.87 9.23 0.53
CA TYR A 81 13.18 9.59 1.92
C TYR A 81 11.93 9.55 2.80
N ILE A 82 10.79 10.04 2.31
CA ILE A 82 9.52 10.00 3.03
C ILE A 82 9.05 8.55 3.20
N ILE A 83 9.21 7.72 2.16
CA ILE A 83 8.89 6.29 2.19
C ILE A 83 9.75 5.55 3.24
N ASP A 84 11.05 5.82 3.31
CA ASP A 84 11.96 5.26 4.32
C ASP A 84 11.55 5.67 5.74
N GLU A 85 11.29 6.97 5.96
CA GLU A 85 10.85 7.53 7.25
C GLU A 85 9.58 6.83 7.74
N MET A 86 8.54 6.79 6.91
CA MET A 86 7.27 6.14 7.25
C MET A 86 7.46 4.64 7.49
N GLY A 87 8.25 3.96 6.66
CA GLY A 87 8.53 2.54 6.84
C GLY A 87 9.15 2.25 8.21
N ARG A 88 10.13 3.05 8.63
CA ARG A 88 10.82 2.91 9.93
C ARG A 88 9.90 3.23 11.11
N GLU A 89 9.13 4.31 11.02
CA GLU A 89 8.17 4.71 12.05
C GLU A 89 7.14 3.61 12.33
N TYR A 90 6.67 2.94 11.27
CA TYR A 90 5.74 1.82 11.37
C TYR A 90 6.44 0.46 11.58
N ASN A 91 7.33 0.42 12.59
CA ASN A 91 8.05 -0.77 13.04
C ASN A 91 8.85 -1.50 11.95
N ASN A 92 9.50 -0.74 11.06
CA ASN A 92 10.16 -1.29 9.87
C ASN A 92 9.19 -2.12 9.03
N ALA A 93 8.12 -1.46 8.57
CA ALA A 93 7.05 -2.05 7.75
C ALA A 93 7.60 -2.83 6.55
N LEU A 94 6.89 -3.86 6.09
CA LEU A 94 7.24 -4.50 4.82
C LEU A 94 6.89 -3.54 3.67
N LEU A 95 7.89 -3.02 2.97
CA LEU A 95 7.67 -2.11 1.84
C LEU A 95 7.83 -2.85 0.52
N ALA A 96 6.88 -2.68 -0.40
CA ALA A 96 6.93 -3.22 -1.74
C ALA A 96 6.70 -2.11 -2.78
N PRO A 97 7.75 -1.33 -3.08
CA PRO A 97 7.74 -0.42 -4.22
C PRO A 97 7.43 -1.17 -5.52
N GLU A 98 6.54 -0.66 -6.35
CA GLU A 98 6.37 -1.19 -7.70
C GLU A 98 7.68 -1.02 -8.48
N ARG A 99 8.18 -2.11 -9.07
CA ARG A 99 9.39 -2.14 -9.88
C ARG A 99 9.07 -1.72 -11.32
N ASN A 100 8.64 -0.48 -11.49
CA ASN A 100 8.53 0.20 -12.78
C ASN A 100 9.74 1.14 -12.97
N GLN A 101 9.79 1.97 -14.02
CA GLN A 101 10.93 2.86 -14.26
C GLN A 101 11.23 3.84 -13.10
N PRO A 102 10.29 4.68 -12.64
CA PRO A 102 10.54 5.57 -11.50
C PRO A 102 10.74 4.80 -10.19
N GLY A 103 10.06 3.66 -10.03
CA GLY A 103 10.20 2.79 -8.87
C GLY A 103 11.60 2.21 -8.67
N LEU A 104 12.37 2.00 -9.73
CA LEU A 104 13.79 1.60 -9.61
C LEU A 104 14.63 2.64 -8.85
N ALA A 105 14.33 3.93 -9.01
CA ALA A 105 15.03 5.00 -8.29
C ALA A 105 14.75 4.91 -6.77
N VAL A 106 13.48 4.74 -6.40
CA VAL A 106 13.07 4.55 -4.99
C VAL A 106 13.68 3.28 -4.41
N ILE A 107 13.61 2.15 -5.14
CA ILE A 107 14.18 0.88 -4.69
C ILE A 107 15.68 0.99 -4.44
N ASN A 108 16.43 1.61 -5.35
CA ASN A 108 17.87 1.79 -5.18
C ASN A 108 18.15 2.71 -3.98
N LYS A 109 17.41 3.81 -3.83
CA LYS A 109 17.57 4.70 -2.68
C LYS A 109 17.27 4.01 -1.35
N LEU A 110 16.21 3.21 -1.26
CA LEU A 110 15.88 2.43 -0.07
C LEU A 110 16.98 1.40 0.26
N LYS A 111 17.66 0.85 -0.75
CA LYS A 111 18.84 -0.01 -0.52
C LYS A 111 20.02 0.80 0.00
N ASP A 112 20.30 1.97 -0.56
CA ASP A 112 21.38 2.85 -0.10
C ASP A 112 21.17 3.33 1.33
N LEU A 113 19.91 3.56 1.73
CA LEU A 113 19.49 3.88 3.10
C LEU A 113 19.44 2.65 4.02
N GLU A 114 19.79 1.46 3.52
CA GLU A 114 19.76 0.20 4.25
C GLU A 114 18.39 -0.09 4.88
N TYR A 115 17.30 0.16 4.13
CA TYR A 115 15.95 -0.10 4.61
C TYR A 115 15.78 -1.60 4.97
N PRO A 116 15.44 -1.93 6.22
CA PRO A 116 15.66 -3.28 6.75
C PRO A 116 14.61 -4.31 6.32
N ASN A 117 13.49 -3.90 5.71
CA ASN A 117 12.37 -4.79 5.40
C ASN A 117 11.75 -4.52 4.03
N LEU A 118 12.61 -4.41 3.01
CA LEU A 118 12.19 -4.30 1.62
C LEU A 118 11.70 -5.66 1.10
N TYR A 119 10.56 -5.67 0.41
CA TYR A 119 10.05 -6.87 -0.26
C TYR A 119 10.90 -7.22 -1.47
N HIS A 120 11.15 -8.51 -1.67
CA HIS A 120 11.87 -9.06 -2.80
C HIS A 120 11.00 -10.15 -3.43
N GLN A 121 10.51 -9.91 -4.66
CA GLN A 121 9.73 -10.90 -5.39
C GLN A 121 10.56 -12.16 -5.70
N LYS A 122 11.86 -11.96 -5.92
CA LYS A 122 12.92 -12.99 -5.92
C LYS A 122 14.14 -12.40 -5.22
N PRO A 123 15.13 -13.19 -4.76
CA PRO A 123 16.29 -12.68 -4.05
C PRO A 123 17.00 -11.50 -4.75
N THR A 124 17.12 -11.56 -6.08
CA THR A 124 17.76 -10.53 -6.91
C THR A 124 16.79 -9.48 -7.47
N GLN A 125 15.52 -9.54 -7.09
CA GLN A 125 14.42 -8.75 -7.66
C GLN A 125 13.69 -7.99 -6.55
N PRO A 126 14.29 -6.92 -5.99
CA PRO A 126 13.64 -6.05 -5.01
C PRO A 126 12.38 -5.40 -5.60
N GLY A 127 11.41 -5.11 -4.75
CA GLY A 127 10.12 -4.55 -5.13
C GLY A 127 9.15 -5.55 -5.75
N TRP A 128 7.97 -5.04 -6.09
CA TRP A 128 6.86 -5.78 -6.69
C TRP A 128 6.84 -5.59 -8.21
N TRP A 129 6.70 -6.66 -8.99
CA TRP A 129 6.48 -6.53 -10.44
C TRP A 129 5.03 -6.80 -10.78
N THR A 130 4.35 -5.78 -11.29
CA THR A 130 3.03 -5.92 -11.90
C THR A 130 3.17 -6.44 -13.32
N SER A 131 2.86 -7.71 -13.52
CA SER A 131 3.03 -8.36 -14.83
C SER A 131 1.87 -8.09 -15.80
N GLY A 132 2.10 -8.28 -17.09
CA GLY A 132 1.02 -8.36 -18.08
C GLY A 132 0.32 -9.74 -18.09
N GLY A 133 -0.79 -9.82 -18.83
CA GLY A 133 -1.48 -11.07 -19.14
C GLY A 133 -2.23 -11.71 -17.95
N SER A 134 -2.27 -13.04 -17.93
CA SER A 134 -3.03 -13.85 -16.96
C SER A 134 -2.19 -14.34 -15.76
N ASN A 135 -1.03 -13.74 -15.52
CA ASN A 135 -0.17 -14.09 -14.38
C ASN A 135 -0.84 -13.71 -13.03
N PRO A 136 -0.56 -14.44 -11.93
CA PRO A 136 -1.10 -14.10 -10.61
C PRO A 136 -0.70 -12.69 -10.11
N THR A 137 0.42 -12.16 -10.60
CA THR A 137 0.91 -10.81 -10.30
C THR A 137 0.42 -9.78 -11.33
N SER A 138 -0.51 -10.13 -12.21
CA SER A 138 -1.00 -9.19 -13.21
C SER A 138 -1.93 -8.15 -12.61
N ARG A 139 -1.97 -6.97 -13.24
CA ARG A 139 -2.85 -5.87 -12.81
C ARG A 139 -4.30 -6.37 -12.62
N GLY A 140 -4.83 -7.11 -13.59
CA GLY A 140 -6.16 -7.69 -13.49
C GLY A 140 -6.31 -8.64 -12.29
N ALA A 141 -5.35 -9.56 -12.10
CA ALA A 141 -5.40 -10.54 -11.01
C ALA A 141 -5.39 -9.87 -9.62
N ILE A 142 -4.45 -8.95 -9.37
CA ILE A 142 -4.34 -8.27 -8.08
C ILE A 142 -5.54 -7.37 -7.78
N LEU A 143 -6.12 -6.74 -8.81
CA LEU A 143 -7.32 -5.92 -8.67
C LEU A 143 -8.55 -6.77 -8.33
N HIS A 144 -8.70 -7.93 -8.99
CA HIS A 144 -9.78 -8.86 -8.67
C HIS A 144 -9.65 -9.43 -7.26
N GLU A 145 -8.42 -9.72 -6.80
CA GLU A 145 -8.19 -10.15 -5.42
C GLU A 145 -8.55 -9.05 -4.39
N LEU A 146 -8.25 -7.78 -4.68
CA LEU A 146 -8.59 -6.65 -3.79
C LEU A 146 -10.10 -6.44 -3.62
N ARG A 147 -10.92 -6.82 -4.62
CA ARG A 147 -12.38 -6.67 -4.53
C ARG A 147 -12.98 -7.44 -3.36
N VAL A 148 -12.49 -8.66 -3.11
CA VAL A 148 -13.06 -9.56 -2.10
C VAL A 148 -13.02 -8.95 -0.69
N PRO A 149 -11.87 -8.51 -0.15
CA PRO A 149 -11.82 -7.93 1.20
C PRO A 149 -12.54 -6.57 1.27
N LEU A 150 -12.58 -5.76 0.20
CA LEU A 150 -13.37 -4.52 0.18
C LEU A 150 -14.86 -4.83 0.28
N ALA A 151 -15.37 -5.76 -0.54
CA ALA A 151 -16.77 -6.17 -0.54
C ALA A 151 -17.19 -6.82 0.80
N LYS A 152 -16.27 -7.54 1.45
CA LYS A 152 -16.50 -8.14 2.77
C LYS A 152 -16.27 -7.19 3.94
N ARG A 153 -15.88 -5.93 3.68
CA ARG A 153 -15.59 -4.92 4.70
C ARG A 153 -14.45 -5.36 5.65
N GLU A 154 -13.51 -6.14 5.12
CA GLU A 154 -12.33 -6.62 5.83
C GLU A 154 -11.19 -5.59 5.84
N ILE A 155 -11.22 -4.59 4.96
CA ILE A 155 -10.28 -3.47 4.92
C ILE A 155 -11.00 -2.22 5.41
N VAL A 156 -10.36 -1.48 6.30
CA VAL A 156 -10.85 -0.19 6.81
C VAL A 156 -9.98 0.93 6.25
N ILE A 157 -10.63 1.92 5.63
CA ILE A 157 -9.96 3.06 4.98
C ILE A 157 -10.50 4.33 5.62
N TYR A 158 -9.61 5.16 6.15
CA TYR A 158 -9.99 6.45 6.73
C TYR A 158 -9.86 7.61 5.76
N ASP A 159 -9.02 7.47 4.72
CA ASP A 159 -8.82 8.52 3.73
C ASP A 159 -9.94 8.49 2.66
N PRO A 160 -10.79 9.53 2.58
CA PRO A 160 -11.86 9.55 1.60
C PRO A 160 -11.35 9.68 0.16
N GLU A 161 -10.12 10.14 -0.08
CA GLU A 161 -9.53 10.20 -1.43
C GLU A 161 -9.36 8.82 -2.02
N ILE A 162 -8.85 7.86 -1.23
CA ILE A 162 -8.70 6.46 -1.65
C ILE A 162 -10.05 5.89 -2.08
N ILE A 163 -11.09 6.09 -1.27
CA ILE A 163 -12.42 5.53 -1.54
C ILE A 163 -13.04 6.15 -2.80
N ARG A 164 -12.94 7.49 -2.95
CA ARG A 164 -13.46 8.19 -4.14
C ARG A 164 -12.79 7.71 -5.42
N GLU A 165 -11.48 7.47 -5.39
CA GLU A 165 -10.77 6.94 -6.55
C GLU A 165 -11.30 5.55 -6.93
N HIS A 166 -11.46 4.65 -5.95
CA HIS A 166 -12.06 3.32 -6.16
C HIS A 166 -13.49 3.40 -6.70
N MET A 167 -14.30 4.38 -6.26
CA MET A 167 -15.66 4.58 -6.79
C MET A 167 -15.69 4.99 -8.27
N SER A 168 -14.65 5.70 -8.72
CA SER A 168 -14.47 6.16 -10.10
C SER A 168 -13.92 5.07 -11.04
N PHE A 169 -13.32 4.02 -10.48
CA PHE A 169 -12.69 2.93 -11.21
C PHE A 169 -13.73 1.98 -11.84
N PHE A 170 -13.53 1.62 -13.10
CA PHE A 170 -14.49 0.81 -13.84
C PHE A 170 -13.83 -0.16 -14.80
N GLN A 171 -14.56 -1.20 -15.18
CA GLN A 171 -14.14 -2.15 -16.19
C GLN A 171 -15.10 -2.05 -17.37
N PRO A 172 -14.66 -1.56 -18.53
CA PRO A 172 -15.43 -1.69 -19.76
C PRO A 172 -15.61 -3.18 -20.10
N LYS A 173 -16.70 -3.52 -20.80
CA LYS A 173 -16.96 -4.89 -21.23
C LYS A 173 -15.75 -5.44 -22.01
N ASP A 174 -15.29 -6.63 -21.63
CA ASP A 174 -14.16 -7.35 -22.23
C ASP A 174 -12.79 -6.64 -22.21
N ASN A 175 -12.62 -5.62 -21.34
CA ASN A 175 -11.36 -4.88 -21.19
C ASN A 175 -10.73 -5.01 -19.80
N VAL A 176 -9.48 -4.60 -19.69
CA VAL A 176 -8.77 -4.47 -18.40
C VAL A 176 -9.43 -3.36 -17.57
N PRO A 177 -9.60 -3.55 -16.24
CA PRO A 177 -10.09 -2.48 -15.36
C PRO A 177 -9.20 -1.23 -15.43
N GLN A 178 -9.83 -0.05 -15.49
CA GLN A 178 -9.16 1.24 -15.68
C GLN A 178 -9.89 2.39 -14.98
N ALA A 179 -9.17 3.49 -14.75
CA ALA A 179 -9.76 4.74 -14.26
C ALA A 179 -10.69 5.39 -15.32
N ALA A 180 -11.68 6.15 -14.83
CA ALA A 180 -12.47 7.06 -15.65
C ALA A 180 -11.56 8.03 -16.43
N ARG A 181 -12.01 8.52 -17.58
CA ARG A 181 -11.26 9.51 -18.36
C ARG A 181 -10.97 10.74 -17.49
N GLY A 182 -9.70 11.06 -17.30
CA GLY A 182 -9.25 12.19 -16.47
C GLY A 182 -9.19 11.91 -14.97
N ALA A 183 -9.43 10.66 -14.53
CA ALA A 183 -9.18 10.21 -13.16
C ALA A 183 -7.86 9.44 -13.08
N HIS A 184 -7.32 9.37 -11.86
CA HIS A 184 -6.11 8.62 -11.52
C HIS A 184 -6.46 7.22 -11.01
N ASP A 185 -5.49 6.30 -11.03
CA ASP A 185 -5.60 4.96 -10.45
C ASP A 185 -4.44 4.58 -9.51
N ASP A 186 -3.69 5.59 -9.06
CA ASP A 186 -2.51 5.46 -8.19
C ASP A 186 -2.90 4.79 -6.85
N TRP A 187 -3.99 5.23 -6.21
CA TRP A 187 -4.47 4.59 -4.98
C TRP A 187 -4.99 3.18 -5.22
N VAL A 188 -5.69 2.98 -6.34
CA VAL A 188 -6.24 1.66 -6.70
C VAL A 188 -5.13 0.64 -6.88
N LEU A 189 -4.05 1.01 -7.57
CA LEU A 189 -2.91 0.10 -7.77
C LEU A 189 -2.10 -0.08 -6.47
N ALA A 190 -1.80 1.00 -5.75
CA ALA A 190 -1.07 0.92 -4.49
C ALA A 190 -1.80 0.04 -3.45
N MET A 191 -3.12 0.17 -3.33
CA MET A 191 -3.94 -0.69 -2.47
C MET A 191 -3.92 -2.15 -2.92
N ALA A 192 -3.95 -2.43 -4.23
CA ALA A 192 -3.92 -3.79 -4.75
C ALA A 192 -2.57 -4.47 -4.44
N ILE A 193 -1.45 -3.76 -4.64
CA ILE A 193 -0.11 -4.26 -4.28
C ILE A 193 0.01 -4.43 -2.77
N THR A 194 -0.49 -3.46 -1.98
CA THR A 194 -0.50 -3.52 -0.52
C THR A 194 -1.20 -4.78 -0.04
N TRP A 195 -2.38 -5.08 -0.59
CA TRP A 195 -3.11 -6.29 -0.22
C TRP A 195 -2.35 -7.58 -0.53
N GLN A 196 -1.58 -7.62 -1.62
CA GLN A 196 -0.70 -8.76 -1.89
C GLN A 196 0.37 -8.94 -0.81
N MET A 197 0.92 -7.84 -0.28
CA MET A 197 1.97 -7.88 0.74
C MET A 197 1.54 -8.49 2.05
N ARG A 198 0.23 -8.47 2.33
CA ARG A 198 -0.35 -9.14 3.50
C ARG A 198 0.09 -10.61 3.61
N LYS A 199 0.26 -11.31 2.48
CA LYS A 199 0.67 -12.73 2.42
C LYS A 199 2.12 -12.97 2.88
N PHE A 200 2.94 -11.91 2.92
CA PHE A 200 4.39 -11.99 3.14
C PHE A 200 4.83 -11.37 4.47
N VAL A 201 3.91 -10.78 5.24
CA VAL A 201 4.21 -10.27 6.58
C VAL A 201 4.54 -11.44 7.50
N LYS A 202 5.82 -11.62 7.82
CA LYS A 202 6.27 -12.69 8.72
C LYS A 202 6.02 -12.27 10.17
N SER A 203 5.21 -13.01 10.92
CA SER A 203 5.09 -12.83 12.37
C SER A 203 6.47 -12.85 13.04
N LYS A 204 6.86 -11.73 13.69
CA LYS A 204 8.13 -11.63 14.42
C LYS A 204 8.05 -12.22 15.83
N PHE A 205 6.99 -12.97 16.18
CA PHE A 205 6.97 -13.72 17.44
C PHE A 205 7.97 -14.88 17.37
N VAL A 206 9.17 -14.62 17.87
CA VAL A 206 10.14 -15.66 18.22
C VAL A 206 9.55 -16.45 19.37
N SER A 207 9.06 -17.66 19.13
CA SER A 207 8.86 -18.64 20.20
C SER A 207 10.24 -19.08 20.71
N LYS A 208 10.90 -18.25 21.53
CA LYS A 208 11.95 -18.75 22.42
C LYS A 208 11.24 -19.60 23.46
N THR A 209 11.08 -20.89 23.17
CA THR A 209 10.81 -21.88 24.20
C THR A 209 12.01 -21.88 25.13
N TYR A 210 11.91 -21.13 26.23
CA TYR A 210 12.80 -21.32 27.35
C TYR A 210 12.46 -22.70 27.93
N LYS A 211 13.28 -23.70 27.60
CA LYS A 211 13.29 -24.96 28.34
C LYS A 211 13.72 -24.61 29.77
N TYR A 212 12.78 -24.55 30.69
CA TYR A 212 13.09 -24.61 32.11
C TYR A 212 13.81 -25.94 32.37
N ARG A 213 15.13 -25.88 32.62
CA ARG A 213 15.83 -26.98 33.28
C ARG A 213 15.38 -26.94 34.73
N GLY A 214 14.49 -27.87 35.09
CA GLY A 214 14.14 -28.13 36.49
C GLY A 214 15.39 -28.56 37.26
N PHE A 215 15.41 -28.18 38.54
CA PHE A 215 16.38 -28.59 39.54
C PHE A 215 16.32 -30.10 39.80
#